data_AF-A0AAV0T0U8-F1
#
_entry.id   AF-A0AAV0T0U8-F1
#
_cell.length_a   1.000
_cell.length_b   1.000
_cell.length_c   1.000
_cell.angle_alpha   90.00
_cell.angle_beta   90.00
_cell.angle_gamma   90.00
#
_symmetry.space_group_name_H-M   'P 1'
#
loop_
_entity.id
_entity.type
_entity.pdbx_description
1 polymer ?
#
loop_
_entity_poly.entity_id
_entity_poly.type
_entity_poly.pdbx_seq_one_letter_code
_entity_poly.pdbx_strand_id
1 'polypeptide(L)'
;MTAGVGTIYWTAPEVLTGKKYTEKADIYSFGVVMSEMDMCEEPYSDKRDSLGKELQSMKIIQLVICQSLRPSFLEDCPEQVKAVADRCLDANPDERPSASELLEILHNIQDDLQQ
;
A
#
# COMPACT_ATOMS: atom_id res chain seq x y z
N MET A 1 -15.42 10.90 12.41
CA MET A 1 -14.80 11.16 11.09
C MET A 1 -13.96 12.41 11.21
N THR A 2 -12.64 12.28 11.28
CA THR A 2 -11.69 13.41 11.21
C THR A 2 -11.35 13.65 9.75
N ALA A 3 -12.00 14.64 9.15
CA ALA A 3 -11.61 15.14 7.84
C ALA A 3 -10.28 15.89 7.98
N GLY A 4 -9.24 15.45 7.26
CA GLY A 4 -8.13 16.32 6.88
C GLY A 4 -6.72 15.98 7.38
N VAL A 5 -6.50 15.02 8.28
CA VAL A 5 -5.14 14.67 8.72
C VAL A 5 -5.05 13.16 9.04
N GLY A 6 -4.19 12.44 8.31
CA GLY A 6 -3.49 11.27 8.87
C GLY A 6 -3.89 9.86 8.43
N THR A 7 -4.80 9.62 7.48
CA THR A 7 -5.13 8.22 7.09
C THR A 7 -5.44 8.00 5.61
N ILE A 8 -5.61 9.05 4.80
CA ILE A 8 -6.15 8.90 3.45
C ILE A 8 -5.21 8.15 2.49
N TYR A 9 -3.91 8.16 2.76
CA TYR A 9 -2.90 7.51 1.93
C TYR A 9 -2.87 5.98 2.08
N TRP A 10 -3.33 5.47 3.22
CA TRP A 10 -3.49 4.03 3.48
C TRP A 10 -4.84 3.51 2.98
N THR A 11 -5.77 4.39 2.63
CA THR A 11 -7.12 4.01 2.22
C THR A 11 -7.11 3.33 0.85
N ALA A 12 -7.73 2.15 0.78
CA ALA A 12 -7.90 1.39 -0.46
C ALA A 12 -8.70 2.16 -1.53
N PRO A 13 -8.42 1.96 -2.83
CA PRO A 13 -9.06 2.71 -3.92
C PRO A 13 -10.59 2.55 -3.93
N GLU A 14 -11.10 1.36 -3.64
CA GLU A 14 -12.54 1.12 -3.57
C GLU A 14 -13.22 1.93 -2.46
N VAL A 15 -12.55 2.09 -1.31
CA VAL A 15 -13.05 2.89 -0.18
C VAL A 15 -13.02 4.39 -0.52
N LEU A 16 -11.95 4.85 -1.18
CA LEU A 16 -11.84 6.23 -1.69
C LEU A 16 -12.95 6.56 -2.70
N THR A 17 -13.40 5.58 -3.49
CA THR A 17 -14.53 5.75 -4.43
C THR A 17 -15.91 5.56 -3.81
N GLY A 18 -16.00 5.32 -2.50
CA GLY A 18 -17.28 5.10 -1.81
C GLY A 18 -17.95 3.76 -2.12
N LYS A 19 -17.20 2.78 -2.65
CA LYS A 19 -17.68 1.41 -2.82
C LYS A 19 -17.73 0.68 -1.47
N LYS A 20 -18.28 -0.53 -1.48
CA LYS A 20 -18.43 -1.36 -0.28
C LYS A 20 -17.08 -1.63 0.38
N TYR A 21 -16.95 -1.24 1.65
CA TYR A 21 -15.85 -1.63 2.51
C TYR A 21 -15.92 -3.12 2.86
N THR A 22 -14.78 -3.79 2.82
CA THR A 22 -14.59 -5.17 3.28
C THR A 22 -13.25 -5.27 4.01
N GLU A 23 -12.98 -6.39 4.68
CA GLU A 23 -11.69 -6.68 5.31
C GLU A 23 -10.51 -6.61 4.32
N LYS A 24 -10.75 -6.73 3.01
CA LYS A 24 -9.72 -6.54 1.97
C LYS A 24 -9.19 -5.11 1.91
N ALA A 25 -9.94 -4.12 2.40
CA ALA A 25 -9.45 -2.75 2.52
C ALA A 25 -8.38 -2.61 3.63
N ASP A 26 -8.49 -3.41 4.71
CA ASP A 26 -7.46 -3.50 5.74
C ASP A 26 -6.18 -4.14 5.19
N ILE A 27 -6.32 -5.15 4.32
CA ILE A 27 -5.17 -5.79 3.65
C ILE A 27 -4.43 -4.79 2.73
N TYR A 28 -5.16 -3.93 2.03
CA TYR A 28 -4.53 -2.85 1.25
C TYR A 28 -3.78 -1.88 2.15
N SER A 29 -4.43 -1.44 3.25
CA SER A 29 -3.82 -0.54 4.22
C SER A 29 -2.53 -1.14 4.80
N PHE A 30 -2.52 -2.44 5.07
CA PHE A 30 -1.33 -3.18 5.49
C PHE A 30 -0.21 -3.13 4.43
N GLY A 31 -0.52 -3.31 3.16
CA GLY A 31 0.46 -3.16 2.08
C GLY A 31 1.08 -1.76 2.01
N VAL A 32 0.32 -0.71 2.32
CA VAL A 32 0.85 0.67 2.42
C VAL A 32 1.75 0.81 3.65
N VAL A 33 1.40 0.19 4.79
CA VAL A 33 2.27 0.15 5.98
C VAL A 33 3.58 -0.59 5.68
N MET A 34 3.57 -1.67 4.92
CA MET A 34 4.81 -2.36 4.51
C MET A 34 5.75 -1.43 3.74
N SER A 35 5.21 -0.59 2.85
CA SER A 35 5.99 0.43 2.14
C SER A 35 6.54 1.50 3.08
N GLU A 36 5.73 1.99 4.02
CA GLU A 36 6.17 2.95 5.04
C GLU A 36 7.29 2.39 5.92
N MET A 37 7.19 1.12 6.31
CA MET A 37 8.23 0.44 7.11
C MET A 37 9.54 0.29 6.34
N ASP A 38 9.46 -0.03 5.05
CA ASP A 38 10.63 -0.17 4.19
C ASP A 38 11.32 1.18 3.93
N MET A 39 10.53 2.20 3.58
CA MET A 39 11.06 3.54 3.28
C MET A 39 11.42 4.35 4.53
N CYS A 40 10.90 3.98 5.71
CA CYS A 40 10.97 4.76 6.95
C CYS A 40 10.43 6.20 6.81
N GLU A 41 9.50 6.42 5.88
CA GLU A 41 8.96 7.73 5.48
C GLU A 41 7.46 7.64 5.18
N GLU A 42 6.76 8.78 5.15
CA GLU A 42 5.32 8.81 4.84
C GLU A 42 5.03 8.23 3.44
N PRO A 43 3.94 7.48 3.25
CA PRO A 43 3.60 6.94 1.93
C PRO A 43 3.53 8.02 0.85
N TYR A 44 4.09 7.71 -0.32
CA TYR A 44 4.17 8.60 -1.49
C TYR A 44 5.01 9.87 -1.30
N SER A 45 5.76 10.01 -0.19
CA SER A 45 6.68 11.13 0.05
C SER A 45 7.78 11.26 -1.01
N ASP A 46 8.05 10.20 -1.78
CA ASP A 46 8.99 10.14 -2.89
C ASP A 46 8.39 10.60 -4.23
N LYS A 47 7.07 10.74 -4.33
CA LYS A 47 6.39 11.01 -5.61
C LYS A 47 6.46 12.48 -5.98
N ARG A 48 6.81 12.76 -7.23
CA ARG A 48 6.93 14.11 -7.78
C ARG A 48 6.12 14.27 -9.07
N ASP A 49 5.68 15.48 -9.37
CA ASP A 49 5.07 15.82 -10.64
C ASP A 49 6.12 15.95 -11.76
N SER A 50 5.68 16.24 -12.99
CA SER A 50 6.55 16.42 -14.15
C SER A 50 7.51 17.62 -14.05
N LEU A 51 7.31 18.50 -13.07
CA LEU A 51 8.17 19.66 -12.76
C LEU A 51 9.06 19.41 -11.54
N GLY A 52 9.06 18.19 -10.99
CA GLY A 52 9.85 17.81 -9.82
C GLY A 52 9.29 18.31 -8.48
N LYS A 53 8.04 18.77 -8.43
CA LYS A 53 7.39 19.22 -7.19
C LYS A 53 6.65 18.07 -6.51
N GLU A 54 6.50 18.15 -5.20
CA GLU A 54 5.68 17.20 -4.43
C GLU A 54 4.25 17.15 -4.95
N LEU A 55 3.70 15.94 -5.05
CA LEU A 55 2.31 15.76 -5.45
C LEU A 55 1.38 16.22 -4.33
N GLN A 56 0.37 17.01 -4.69
CA GLN A 56 -0.68 17.34 -3.75
C GLN A 56 -1.50 16.10 -3.37
N SER A 57 -1.97 16.03 -2.13
CA SER A 57 -2.70 14.88 -1.59
C SER A 57 -3.88 14.44 -2.47
N MET A 58 -4.66 15.39 -3.00
CA MET A 58 -5.77 15.09 -3.91
C MET A 58 -5.32 14.46 -5.22
N LYS A 59 -4.13 14.86 -5.74
CA LYS A 59 -3.57 14.27 -6.95
C LYS A 59 -3.10 12.84 -6.70
N ILE A 60 -2.48 12.58 -5.54
CA ILE A 60 -2.08 11.23 -5.12
C ILE A 60 -3.31 10.32 -5.07
N ILE A 61 -4.36 10.74 -4.34
CA ILE A 61 -5.62 10.00 -4.23
C ILE A 61 -6.20 9.68 -5.62
N GLN A 62 -6.26 10.68 -6.50
CA GLN A 62 -6.78 10.48 -7.85
C GLN A 62 -5.98 9.44 -8.64
N LEU A 63 -4.64 9.47 -8.53
CA LEU A 63 -3.79 8.52 -9.21
C LEU A 63 -3.90 7.10 -8.63
N VAL A 64 -4.07 6.97 -7.31
CA VAL A 64 -4.34 5.69 -6.65
C VAL A 64 -5.68 5.11 -7.12
N ILE A 65 -6.74 5.92 -7.16
CA ILE A 65 -8.05 5.51 -7.70
C ILE A 65 -7.93 5.07 -9.15
N CYS A 66 -7.15 5.78 -9.96
CA CYS A 66 -6.87 5.45 -11.36
C CYS A 66 -5.85 4.30 -11.53
N GLN A 67 -5.41 3.66 -10.45
CA GLN A 67 -4.44 2.55 -10.45
C GLN A 67 -3.11 2.91 -11.14
N SER A 68 -2.81 4.21 -11.20
CA SER A 68 -1.64 4.78 -11.89
C SER A 68 -0.52 5.14 -10.91
N LEU A 69 -0.73 4.89 -9.61
CA LEU A 69 0.22 5.14 -8.55
C LEU A 69 0.09 4.09 -7.46
N ARG A 70 1.23 3.58 -7.00
CA ARG A 70 1.37 2.71 -5.84
C ARG A 70 2.49 3.26 -4.92
N PRO A 71 2.48 2.91 -3.63
CA PRO A 71 3.58 3.20 -2.71
C PRO A 71 4.90 2.65 -3.26
N SER A 72 6.01 3.29 -2.87
CA SER A 72 7.36 2.88 -3.29
C SER A 72 7.99 1.92 -2.29
N PHE A 73 9.01 1.22 -2.77
CA PHE A 73 9.91 0.41 -1.96
C PHE A 73 11.33 0.78 -2.37
N LEU A 74 12.27 0.70 -1.44
CA LEU A 74 13.68 0.87 -1.70
C LEU A 74 14.20 -0.25 -2.60
N GLU A 75 15.33 0.00 -3.29
CA GLU A 75 15.92 -0.96 -4.21
C GLU A 75 16.51 -2.19 -3.50
N ASP A 76 16.84 -2.05 -2.21
CA ASP A 76 17.37 -3.10 -1.34
C ASP A 76 16.29 -3.89 -0.57
N CYS A 77 15.02 -3.52 -0.74
CA CYS A 77 13.90 -4.26 -0.17
C CYS A 77 13.91 -5.73 -0.65
N PRO A 78 13.84 -6.74 0.26
CA PRO A 78 13.80 -8.13 -0.13
C PRO A 78 12.65 -8.43 -1.10
N GLU A 79 12.95 -9.13 -2.20
CA GLU A 79 11.98 -9.37 -3.28
C GLU A 79 10.71 -10.09 -2.77
N GLN A 80 10.86 -11.00 -1.81
CA GLN A 80 9.74 -11.71 -1.19
C GLN A 80 8.80 -10.75 -0.44
N VAL A 81 9.35 -9.77 0.29
CA VAL A 81 8.57 -8.78 1.04
C VAL A 81 7.82 -7.87 0.07
N LYS A 82 8.52 -7.38 -0.97
CA LYS A 82 7.93 -6.55 -2.01
C LYS A 82 6.81 -7.27 -2.76
N ALA A 83 7.00 -8.54 -3.11
CA ALA A 83 5.98 -9.35 -3.78
C ALA A 83 4.71 -9.53 -2.94
N VAL A 84 4.84 -9.68 -1.62
CA VAL A 84 3.70 -9.72 -0.71
C VAL A 84 2.99 -8.37 -0.66
N ALA A 85 3.74 -7.29 -0.52
CA ALA A 85 3.15 -5.95 -0.50
C ALA A 85 2.42 -5.63 -1.81
N ASP A 86 2.97 -6.01 -2.97
CA ASP A 86 2.34 -5.81 -4.28
C ASP A 86 0.99 -6.53 -4.39
N ARG A 87 0.89 -7.74 -3.83
CA ARG A 87 -0.39 -8.48 -3.73
C ARG A 87 -1.38 -7.80 -2.78
N CYS A 88 -0.91 -7.29 -1.65
CA CYS A 88 -1.74 -6.51 -0.73
C CYS A 88 -2.28 -5.22 -1.37
N LEU A 89 -1.45 -4.56 -2.19
CA LEU A 89 -1.74 -3.29 -2.87
C LEU A 89 -2.53 -3.45 -4.17
N ASP A 90 -3.09 -4.64 -4.46
CA ASP A 90 -3.86 -4.82 -5.68
C ASP A 90 -5.11 -3.93 -5.74
N ALA A 91 -5.43 -3.42 -6.92
CA ALA A 91 -6.58 -2.57 -7.11
C ALA A 91 -7.90 -3.34 -7.01
N ASN A 92 -7.89 -4.63 -7.35
CA ASN A 92 -9.00 -5.53 -7.16
C ASN A 92 -8.96 -6.14 -5.74
N PRO A 93 -9.96 -5.89 -4.87
CA PRO A 93 -10.00 -6.47 -3.52
C PRO A 93 -9.96 -8.00 -3.50
N ASP A 94 -10.48 -8.66 -4.54
CA ASP A 94 -10.54 -10.12 -4.62
C ASP A 94 -9.18 -10.77 -4.88
N GLU A 95 -8.23 -10.05 -5.50
CA GLU A 95 -6.87 -10.54 -5.77
C GLU A 95 -5.95 -10.41 -4.55
N ARG A 96 -6.33 -9.59 -3.57
CA ARG A 96 -5.59 -9.44 -2.32
C ARG A 96 -5.71 -10.72 -1.50
N PRO A 97 -4.69 -11.14 -0.74
CA PRO A 97 -4.83 -12.26 0.19
C PRO A 97 -5.85 -11.93 1.30
N SER A 98 -6.39 -12.94 1.96
CA SER A 98 -7.01 -12.79 3.28
C SER A 98 -5.95 -12.58 4.36
N ALA A 99 -6.36 -12.11 5.54
CA ALA A 99 -5.45 -11.95 6.68
C ALA A 99 -4.79 -13.29 7.08
N SER A 100 -5.53 -14.40 6.99
CA SER A 100 -5.01 -15.74 7.30
C SER A 100 -3.94 -16.18 6.31
N GLU A 101 -4.20 -16.04 5.00
CA GLU A 101 -3.22 -16.37 3.96
C GLU A 101 -1.98 -15.49 4.09
N LEU A 102 -2.18 -14.19 4.37
CA LEU A 102 -1.09 -13.26 4.56
C LEU A 102 -0.19 -13.65 5.75
N LEU A 103 -0.79 -14.08 6.86
CA LEU A 103 -0.04 -14.57 8.03
C LEU A 103 0.82 -15.80 7.69
N GLU A 104 0.28 -16.75 6.94
CA GLU A 104 1.03 -17.93 6.49
C GLU A 104 2.22 -17.55 5.59
N ILE A 105 2.01 -16.63 4.66
CA ILE A 105 3.07 -16.15 3.77
C ILE A 105 4.17 -15.43 4.57
N LEU A 106 3.80 -14.59 5.53
CA LEU A 106 4.76 -13.85 6.36
C LEU A 106 5.58 -14.78 7.25
N HIS A 107 4.98 -15.83 7.82
CA HIS A 107 5.75 -16.84 8.58
C HIS A 107 6.78 -17.54 7.70
N ASN A 108 6.41 -17.95 6.48
CA ASN A 108 7.36 -18.59 5.56
C ASN A 108 8.53 -17.68 5.21
N ILE A 109 8.27 -16.39 4.95
CA ILE A 109 9.34 -15.41 4.68
C ILE A 109 10.23 -15.22 5.91
N GLN A 110 9.64 -15.16 7.10
CA GLN A 110 10.40 -15.02 8.33
C GLN A 110 11.34 -16.23 8.53
N ASP A 111 10.85 -17.45 8.33
CA ASP A 111 11.65 -18.67 8.45
C ASP A 111 12.79 -18.74 7.41
N ASP A 112 12.57 -18.20 6.20
CA ASP A 112 13.59 -18.12 5.15
C ASP A 112 14.68 -17.08 5.46
N LEU A 113 14.30 -15.94 6.08
CA LEU A 113 15.25 -14.88 6.45
C LEU A 113 16.08 -15.20 7.70
N GLN A 114 15.65 -16.18 8.50
CA GLN A 114 16.34 -16.60 9.72
C GLN A 114 17.31 -17.77 9.50
N GLN A 115 17.42 -18.30 8.27
CA GLN A 115 18.35 -19.36 7.86
C GLN A 115 19.63 -18.80 7.24
#